data_AF-A0AAN7KIE8-F1
#
_entry.id   AF-A0AAN7KIE8-F1
#
_cell.length_a   1.000
_cell.length_b   1.000
_cell.length_c   1.000
_cell.angle_alpha   90.00
_cell.angle_beta   90.00
_cell.angle_gamma   90.00
#
_symmetry.space_group_name_H-M   'P 1'
#
loop_
_entity.id
_entity.type
_entity.pdbx_description
1 polymer ?
#
loop_
_entity_poly.entity_id
_entity_poly.type
_entity_poly.pdbx_seq_one_letter_code
_entity_poly.pdbx_strand_id
1 'polypeptide(L)'
;MKYWFPLESMPKNGQDWPLVSDMVAKNQRLLVFTSIKSKEQSEGIAYQWNYMVENQYGDEGLKNETCPNRGESSPMTDTSKSLVLVNYFNSVPFKEISCDNNSEKLINMIRACYSASGNRWANFVAVDFYKRGDGGGSFQALDTLNGKLLCGCDDVHACAPGSTSGACTSP
;
A
#
# COMPACT_ATOMS: atom_id res chain seq x y z
N MET A 1 9.67 -8.28 -20.87
CA MET A 1 9.36 -8.85 -19.54
C MET A 1 10.62 -9.20 -18.70
N LYS A 2 11.85 -8.81 -19.08
CA LYS A 2 13.11 -9.19 -18.39
C LYS A 2 13.15 -8.90 -16.87
N TYR A 3 12.43 -7.88 -16.42
CA TYR A 3 12.42 -7.44 -15.03
C TYR A 3 11.06 -7.63 -14.33
N TRP A 4 10.08 -8.21 -15.02
CA TRP A 4 8.75 -8.36 -14.46
C TRP A 4 8.75 -9.49 -13.44
N PHE A 5 8.06 -9.28 -12.33
CA PHE A 5 7.73 -10.37 -11.43
C PHE A 5 6.63 -11.23 -12.11
N PRO A 6 6.88 -12.52 -12.32
CA PRO A 6 6.04 -13.35 -13.18
C PRO A 6 4.70 -13.71 -12.53
N LEU A 7 3.65 -13.74 -13.35
CA LEU A 7 2.27 -14.00 -12.91
C LEU A 7 2.14 -15.36 -12.19
N GLU A 8 2.82 -16.39 -12.68
CA GLU A 8 2.82 -17.74 -12.10
C GLU A 8 3.47 -17.81 -10.71
N SER A 9 4.27 -16.81 -10.33
CA SER A 9 4.89 -16.71 -9.00
C SER A 9 4.13 -15.76 -8.07
N MET A 10 3.05 -15.12 -8.53
CA MET A 10 2.26 -14.22 -7.68
C MET A 10 1.48 -15.02 -6.63
N PRO A 11 1.63 -14.68 -5.34
CA PRO A 11 0.89 -15.33 -4.26
C PRO A 11 -0.62 -15.16 -4.45
N LYS A 12 -1.37 -16.17 -4.03
CA LYS A 12 -2.84 -16.18 -4.07
C LYS A 12 -3.37 -16.65 -2.73
N ASN A 13 -4.62 -16.32 -2.41
CA ASN A 13 -5.30 -16.79 -1.21
C ASN A 13 -4.55 -16.41 0.09
N GLY A 14 -4.14 -15.15 0.19
CA GLY A 14 -3.53 -14.58 1.39
C GLY A 14 -2.09 -15.02 1.64
N GLN A 15 -1.47 -15.75 0.72
CA GLN A 15 -0.07 -16.18 0.84
C GLN A 15 0.89 -14.99 0.79
N ASP A 16 2.02 -15.14 1.46
CA ASP A 16 3.06 -14.13 1.55
C ASP A 16 3.76 -13.90 0.21
N TRP A 17 4.13 -12.65 -0.03
CA TRP A 17 4.99 -12.27 -1.15
C TRP A 17 6.44 -12.62 -0.83
N PRO A 18 7.25 -12.98 -1.85
CA PRO A 18 8.67 -13.22 -1.64
C PRO A 18 9.35 -11.96 -1.11
N LEU A 19 10.47 -12.16 -0.39
CA LEU A 19 11.28 -11.06 0.07
C LEU A 19 11.79 -10.24 -1.12
N VAL A 20 11.94 -8.93 -0.92
CA VAL A 20 12.54 -8.04 -1.93
C VAL A 20 13.94 -8.53 -2.31
N SER A 21 14.72 -9.08 -1.37
CA SER A 21 16.02 -9.70 -1.66
C SER A 21 15.95 -10.85 -2.65
N ASP A 22 14.91 -11.68 -2.60
CA ASP A 22 14.74 -12.85 -3.46
C ASP A 22 14.29 -12.44 -4.86
N MET A 23 13.36 -11.47 -4.94
CA MET A 23 13.02 -10.81 -6.20
C MET A 23 14.27 -10.15 -6.79
N VAL A 24 15.10 -9.55 -5.93
CA VAL A 24 16.36 -8.90 -6.30
C VAL A 24 17.31 -9.89 -6.96
N ALA A 25 17.57 -11.02 -6.30
CA ALA A 25 18.45 -12.09 -6.77
C ALA A 25 18.00 -12.70 -8.11
N LYS A 26 16.69 -12.73 -8.39
CA LYS A 26 16.10 -13.24 -9.64
C LYS A 26 15.97 -12.19 -10.76
N ASN A 27 16.54 -10.99 -10.58
CA ASN A 27 16.40 -9.86 -11.51
C ASN A 27 14.92 -9.42 -11.75
N GLN A 28 14.03 -9.69 -10.80
CA GLN A 28 12.63 -9.23 -10.81
C GLN A 28 12.56 -7.90 -10.06
N ARG A 29 12.09 -6.83 -10.73
CA ARG A 29 12.09 -5.44 -10.23
C ARG A 29 10.79 -4.70 -10.47
N LEU A 30 9.85 -5.29 -11.19
CA LEU A 30 8.63 -4.63 -11.60
C LEU A 30 7.42 -5.53 -11.37
N LEU A 31 6.48 -5.06 -10.56
CA LEU A 31 5.13 -5.59 -10.47
C LEU A 31 4.22 -4.74 -11.34
N VAL A 32 3.41 -5.37 -12.18
CA VAL A 32 2.47 -4.67 -13.07
C VAL A 32 1.10 -5.28 -12.88
N PHE A 33 0.13 -4.41 -12.62
CA PHE A 33 -1.26 -4.79 -12.44
C PHE A 33 -2.16 -4.10 -13.48
N THR A 34 -3.33 -4.69 -13.72
CA THR A 34 -4.37 -4.16 -14.60
C THR A 34 -5.74 -4.26 -13.93
N SER A 35 -6.61 -3.29 -14.19
CA SER A 35 -8.02 -3.34 -13.80
C SER A 35 -8.93 -4.03 -14.83
N ILE A 36 -8.36 -4.49 -15.97
CA ILE A 36 -9.10 -5.19 -17.03
C ILE A 36 -8.83 -6.70 -16.95
N LYS A 37 -9.84 -7.50 -16.60
CA LYS A 37 -9.72 -8.95 -16.35
C LYS A 37 -9.12 -9.73 -17.53
N SER A 38 -9.53 -9.42 -18.76
CA SER A 38 -9.07 -10.15 -19.95
C SER A 38 -7.57 -10.00 -20.22
N LYS A 39 -6.94 -8.90 -19.74
CA LYS A 39 -5.51 -8.64 -19.94
C LYS A 39 -4.60 -9.61 -19.18
N GLU A 40 -5.09 -10.28 -18.15
CA GLU A 40 -4.31 -11.34 -17.49
C GLU A 40 -4.04 -12.49 -18.45
N GLN A 41 -5.07 -12.93 -19.18
CA GLN A 41 -4.94 -14.00 -20.17
C GLN A 41 -4.26 -13.51 -21.46
N SER A 42 -4.61 -12.33 -21.97
CA SER A 42 -4.14 -11.88 -23.29
C SER A 42 -2.75 -11.24 -23.26
N GLU A 43 -2.34 -10.64 -22.14
CA GLU A 43 -1.10 -9.85 -22.04
C GLU A 43 -0.15 -10.33 -20.91
N GLY A 44 -0.56 -11.27 -20.05
CA GLY A 44 0.19 -11.60 -18.82
C GLY A 44 0.09 -10.52 -17.72
N ILE A 45 -0.88 -9.62 -17.91
CA ILE A 45 -1.44 -8.58 -17.04
C ILE A 45 -2.01 -9.01 -15.70
N ALA A 46 -1.29 -9.07 -14.57
CA ALA A 46 -1.92 -9.48 -13.31
C ALA A 46 -3.19 -8.66 -12.98
N TYR A 47 -4.35 -9.32 -12.91
CA TYR A 47 -5.62 -8.63 -12.67
C TYR A 47 -5.69 -8.22 -11.20
N GLN A 48 -5.65 -6.91 -10.92
CA GLN A 48 -5.35 -6.39 -9.59
C GLN A 48 -6.30 -6.91 -8.49
N TRP A 49 -7.58 -7.07 -8.83
CA TRP A 49 -8.63 -7.54 -7.91
C TRP A 49 -8.45 -8.99 -7.47
N ASN A 50 -7.53 -9.75 -8.08
CA ASN A 50 -7.14 -11.07 -7.59
C ASN A 50 -6.14 -11.00 -6.42
N TYR A 51 -5.40 -9.90 -6.25
CA TYR A 51 -4.21 -9.82 -5.41
C TYR A 51 -4.29 -8.80 -4.27
N MET A 52 -5.06 -7.72 -4.45
CA MET A 52 -5.15 -6.63 -3.47
C MET A 52 -6.59 -6.23 -3.14
N VAL A 53 -6.79 -5.75 -1.91
CA VAL A 53 -7.94 -4.91 -1.54
C VAL A 53 -7.55 -3.44 -1.65
N GLU A 54 -8.51 -2.60 -2.05
CA GLU A 54 -8.30 -1.18 -2.31
C GLU A 54 -9.45 -0.36 -1.73
N ASN A 55 -9.14 0.73 -1.03
CA ASN A 55 -10.17 1.66 -0.55
C ASN A 55 -10.61 2.62 -1.66
N GLN A 56 -11.79 3.19 -1.49
CA GLN A 56 -12.38 4.17 -2.39
C GLN A 56 -11.45 5.37 -2.55
N TYR A 57 -11.32 5.86 -3.78
CA TYR A 57 -10.60 7.09 -4.11
C TYR A 57 -11.55 8.29 -4.16
N GLY A 58 -10.97 9.48 -4.34
CA GLY A 58 -11.73 10.72 -4.47
C GLY A 58 -12.29 11.19 -3.14
N ASP A 59 -13.20 12.15 -3.17
CA ASP A 59 -13.71 12.80 -1.96
C ASP A 59 -14.43 11.82 -1.03
N GLU A 60 -15.05 10.77 -1.58
CA GLU A 60 -15.64 9.66 -0.82
C GLU A 60 -14.60 8.84 -0.05
N GLY A 61 -13.38 8.75 -0.57
CA GLY A 61 -12.23 8.11 0.05
C GLY A 61 -11.53 8.94 1.12
N LEU A 62 -11.81 10.25 1.19
CA LEU A 62 -11.17 11.16 2.14
C LEU A 62 -11.89 11.26 3.49
N LYS A 63 -13.01 10.53 3.65
CA LYS A 63 -13.83 10.55 4.87
C LYS A 63 -13.02 10.06 6.07
N ASN A 64 -12.82 10.95 7.03
CA ASN A 64 -12.07 10.68 8.26
C ASN A 64 -12.56 9.40 8.96
N GLU A 65 -11.60 8.65 9.51
CA GLU A 65 -11.83 7.45 10.34
C GLU A 65 -12.56 6.29 9.64
N THR A 66 -12.81 6.39 8.33
CA THR A 66 -13.39 5.32 7.53
C THR A 66 -12.42 4.90 6.44
N CYS A 67 -12.46 3.62 6.06
CA CYS A 67 -11.71 3.10 4.91
C CYS A 67 -12.68 2.32 4.02
N PRO A 68 -13.61 3.01 3.34
CA PRO A 68 -14.60 2.36 2.49
C PRO A 68 -13.91 1.61 1.36
N ASN A 69 -14.33 0.38 1.07
CA ASN A 69 -13.76 -0.35 -0.07
C ASN A 69 -14.16 0.32 -1.39
N ARG A 70 -13.28 0.23 -2.37
CA ARG A 70 -13.60 0.57 -3.74
C ARG A 70 -14.61 -0.44 -4.31
N GLY A 71 -15.52 0.02 -5.17
CA GLY A 71 -16.63 -0.80 -5.68
C GLY A 71 -16.22 -2.07 -6.43
N GLU A 72 -15.12 -2.01 -7.18
CA GLU A 72 -14.57 -3.16 -7.92
C GLU A 72 -13.71 -4.10 -7.04
N SER A 73 -13.29 -3.62 -5.86
CA SER A 73 -12.48 -4.37 -4.90
C SER A 73 -13.35 -5.30 -4.06
N SER A 74 -12.76 -6.43 -3.63
CA SER A 74 -13.27 -7.16 -2.46
C SER A 74 -13.36 -6.22 -1.23
N PRO A 75 -14.19 -6.56 -0.21
CA PRO A 75 -14.18 -5.87 1.07
C PRO A 75 -12.77 -5.78 1.65
N MET A 76 -12.42 -4.68 2.34
CA MET A 76 -11.08 -4.50 2.93
C MET A 76 -10.67 -5.65 3.87
N THR A 77 -11.67 -6.28 4.50
CA THR A 77 -11.52 -7.43 5.40
C THR A 77 -11.20 -8.75 4.71
N ASP A 78 -11.21 -8.82 3.37
CA ASP A 78 -10.88 -10.03 2.60
C ASP A 78 -9.37 -10.32 2.65
N THR A 79 -8.99 -11.24 3.55
CA THR A 79 -7.61 -11.69 3.73
C THR A 79 -7.15 -12.69 2.68
N SER A 80 -8.02 -13.11 1.75
CA SER A 80 -7.60 -13.90 0.58
C SER A 80 -6.75 -13.07 -0.40
N LYS A 81 -6.80 -11.74 -0.30
CA LYS A 81 -5.95 -10.78 -1.02
C LYS A 81 -4.84 -10.36 -0.08
N SER A 82 -3.59 -10.73 -0.33
CA SER A 82 -2.49 -10.43 0.61
C SER A 82 -2.08 -8.96 0.60
N LEU A 83 -2.32 -8.24 -0.49
CA LEU A 83 -1.94 -6.83 -0.63
C LEU A 83 -3.06 -5.87 -0.22
N VAL A 84 -2.68 -4.71 0.30
CA VAL A 84 -3.57 -3.60 0.65
C VAL A 84 -3.08 -2.33 -0.04
N LEU A 85 -3.94 -1.68 -0.81
CA LEU A 85 -3.69 -0.37 -1.44
C LEU A 85 -4.58 0.70 -0.80
N VAL A 86 -3.97 1.81 -0.40
CA VAL A 86 -4.67 2.98 0.15
C VAL A 86 -4.62 4.15 -0.83
N ASN A 87 -5.76 4.57 -1.35
CA ASN A 87 -5.98 5.82 -2.05
C ASN A 87 -6.32 6.94 -1.05
N TYR A 88 -5.59 8.06 -1.13
CA TYR A 88 -5.90 9.27 -0.36
C TYR A 88 -5.62 10.53 -1.18
N PHE A 89 -6.57 10.87 -2.05
CA PHE A 89 -6.54 12.05 -2.92
C PHE A 89 -7.97 12.45 -3.33
N ASN A 90 -8.15 13.72 -3.70
CA ASN A 90 -9.45 14.28 -4.10
C ASN A 90 -9.88 13.81 -5.48
N SER A 91 -11.19 13.92 -5.77
CA SER A 91 -11.71 13.58 -7.10
C SER A 91 -11.16 14.51 -8.18
N VAL A 92 -10.96 15.79 -7.82
CA VAL A 92 -10.32 16.80 -8.66
C VAL A 92 -8.92 17.07 -8.10
N PRO A 93 -7.85 16.80 -8.86
CA PRO A 93 -6.50 17.03 -8.37
C PRO A 93 -6.24 18.53 -8.24
N PHE A 94 -6.02 18.99 -7.01
CA PHE A 94 -5.72 20.39 -6.71
C PHE A 94 -4.44 20.49 -5.87
N LYS A 95 -3.42 21.14 -6.44
CA LYS A 95 -2.05 21.11 -5.91
C LYS A 95 -1.94 21.81 -4.56
N GLU A 96 -2.72 22.86 -4.36
CA GLU A 96 -2.70 23.73 -3.19
C GLU A 96 -3.15 23.00 -1.92
N ILE A 97 -4.05 22.01 -2.06
CA ILE A 97 -4.53 21.18 -0.93
C ILE A 97 -3.68 19.92 -0.71
N SER A 98 -2.74 19.60 -1.61
CA SER A 98 -1.90 18.39 -1.48
C SER A 98 -1.05 18.40 -0.20
N CYS A 99 -0.59 19.57 0.26
CA CYS A 99 0.14 19.68 1.52
C CYS A 99 -0.72 19.28 2.72
N ASP A 100 -2.00 19.66 2.73
CA ASP A 100 -2.95 19.32 3.78
C ASP A 100 -3.32 17.84 3.72
N ASN A 101 -3.64 17.31 2.53
CA ASN A 101 -3.92 15.88 2.35
C ASN A 101 -2.73 14.99 2.72
N ASN A 102 -1.50 15.40 2.37
CA ASN A 102 -0.30 14.61 2.64
C ASN A 102 0.21 14.74 4.08
N SER A 103 -0.51 15.42 4.97
CA SER A 103 -0.11 15.67 6.37
C SER A 103 -0.55 14.54 7.33
N GLU A 104 -0.82 14.88 8.59
CA GLU A 104 -1.41 13.99 9.61
C GLU A 104 -2.68 13.29 9.10
N LYS A 105 -3.44 13.94 8.21
CA LYS A 105 -4.62 13.36 7.55
C LYS A 105 -4.32 12.04 6.84
N LEU A 106 -3.20 11.96 6.12
CA LEU A 106 -2.75 10.74 5.46
C LEU A 106 -2.36 9.66 6.49
N ILE A 107 -1.67 10.05 7.57
CA ILE A 107 -1.30 9.13 8.67
C ILE A 107 -2.55 8.53 9.33
N ASN A 108 -3.57 9.35 9.55
CA ASN A 108 -4.83 8.89 10.11
C ASN A 108 -5.57 7.94 9.15
N MET A 109 -5.52 8.22 7.84
CA MET A 109 -6.10 7.32 6.84
C MET A 109 -5.42 5.94 6.83
N ILE A 110 -4.07 5.87 6.79
CA ILE A 110 -3.38 4.57 6.77
C ILE A 110 -3.65 3.75 8.05
N ARG A 111 -3.86 4.42 9.20
CA ARG A 111 -4.27 3.77 10.46
C ARG A 111 -5.72 3.28 10.43
N ALA A 112 -6.64 4.08 9.90
CA ALA A 112 -8.03 3.67 9.72
C ALA A 112 -8.13 2.46 8.78
N CYS A 113 -7.39 2.48 7.68
CA CYS A 113 -7.32 1.38 6.74
C CYS A 113 -6.63 0.14 7.30
N TYR A 114 -5.64 0.27 8.19
CA TYR A 114 -5.07 -0.86 8.91
C TYR A 114 -6.16 -1.63 9.70
N SER A 115 -6.95 -0.90 10.50
CA SER A 115 -8.04 -1.49 11.28
C SER A 115 -9.11 -2.12 10.38
N ALA A 116 -9.50 -1.43 9.29
CA ALA A 116 -10.50 -1.93 8.35
C ALA A 116 -10.02 -3.14 7.52
N SER A 117 -8.70 -3.28 7.34
CA SER A 117 -8.10 -4.33 6.49
C SER A 117 -7.74 -5.60 7.27
N GLY A 118 -8.39 -5.82 8.42
CA GLY A 118 -8.11 -6.98 9.27
C GLY A 118 -6.73 -6.92 9.92
N ASN A 119 -6.32 -5.73 10.38
CA ASN A 119 -5.02 -5.47 11.02
C ASN A 119 -3.83 -5.74 10.10
N ARG A 120 -3.94 -5.33 8.83
CA ARG A 120 -2.88 -5.42 7.83
C ARG A 120 -2.50 -4.04 7.35
N TRP A 121 -1.21 -3.70 7.44
CA TRP A 121 -0.69 -2.42 6.98
C TRP A 121 -0.66 -2.38 5.45
N ALA A 122 -0.89 -1.19 4.89
CA ALA A 122 -0.89 -0.97 3.46
C ALA A 122 0.48 -1.26 2.83
N ASN A 123 0.49 -1.92 1.68
CA ASN A 123 1.69 -2.12 0.86
C ASN A 123 1.93 -0.94 -0.07
N PHE A 124 0.86 -0.24 -0.45
CA PHE A 124 0.91 0.90 -1.35
C PHE A 124 0.03 2.03 -0.83
N VAL A 125 0.48 3.26 -1.03
CA VAL A 125 -0.31 4.47 -0.79
C VAL A 125 -0.25 5.38 -2.01
N ALA A 126 -1.42 5.73 -2.54
CA ALA A 126 -1.59 6.62 -3.68
C ALA A 126 -2.07 7.99 -3.21
N VAL A 127 -1.38 9.04 -3.65
CA VAL A 127 -1.65 10.44 -3.31
C VAL A 127 -1.48 11.33 -4.53
N ASP A 128 -2.14 12.48 -4.53
CA ASP A 128 -1.89 13.54 -5.50
C ASP A 128 -0.73 14.44 -5.05
N PHE A 129 0.10 14.84 -6.01
CA PHE A 129 1.20 15.82 -5.85
C PHE A 129 2.11 15.60 -4.63
N TYR A 130 2.52 14.35 -4.34
CA TYR A 130 3.30 13.96 -3.15
C TYR A 130 4.21 15.07 -2.58
N LYS A 131 4.00 15.42 -1.32
CA LYS A 131 4.70 16.49 -0.61
C LYS A 131 5.40 15.95 0.62
N ARG A 132 6.58 16.51 0.92
CA ARG A 132 7.22 16.36 2.23
C ARG A 132 6.53 17.23 3.29
N GLY A 133 6.11 18.44 2.93
CA GLY A 133 5.58 19.42 3.90
C GLY A 133 6.56 19.68 5.06
N ASP A 134 6.10 20.38 6.10
CA ASP A 134 6.92 20.64 7.30
C ASP A 134 6.91 19.47 8.29
N GLY A 135 6.04 18.46 8.08
CA GLY A 135 5.83 17.30 8.96
C GLY A 135 6.17 15.94 8.35
N GLY A 136 7.07 15.88 7.35
CA GLY A 136 7.50 14.63 6.69
C GLY A 136 6.56 14.10 5.60
N GLY A 137 5.27 14.36 5.73
CA GLY A 137 4.30 14.30 4.63
C GLY A 137 4.07 12.88 4.09
N SER A 138 3.99 12.73 2.76
CA SER A 138 3.87 11.40 2.12
C SER A 138 5.06 10.48 2.44
N PHE A 139 6.25 11.02 2.71
CA PHE A 139 7.41 10.24 3.09
C PHE A 139 7.27 9.67 4.49
N GLN A 140 6.75 10.46 5.44
CA GLN A 140 6.43 9.95 6.78
C GLN A 140 5.43 8.79 6.72
N ALA A 141 4.40 8.89 5.89
CA ALA A 141 3.44 7.79 5.70
C ALA A 141 4.14 6.52 5.18
N LEU A 142 5.06 6.66 4.23
CA LEU A 142 5.85 5.54 3.72
C LEU A 142 6.77 4.93 4.79
N ASP A 143 7.47 5.76 5.56
CA ASP A 143 8.37 5.33 6.63
C ASP A 143 7.60 4.62 7.75
N THR A 144 6.40 5.12 8.11
CA THR A 144 5.50 4.44 9.03
C THR A 144 5.03 3.10 8.49
N LEU A 145 4.58 3.01 7.24
CA LEU A 145 4.14 1.74 6.65
C LEU A 145 5.28 0.72 6.63
N ASN A 146 6.48 1.12 6.22
CA ASN A 146 7.65 0.26 6.20
C ASN A 146 8.07 -0.16 7.61
N GLY A 147 8.08 0.75 8.59
CA GLY A 147 8.40 0.43 9.98
C GLY A 147 7.42 -0.58 10.57
N LYS A 148 6.13 -0.40 10.28
CA LYS A 148 5.07 -1.30 10.73
C LYS A 148 5.16 -2.68 10.10
N LEU A 149 5.38 -2.75 8.79
CA LEU A 149 5.52 -4.02 8.06
C LEU A 149 6.81 -4.78 8.43
N LEU A 150 7.91 -4.06 8.65
CA LEU A 150 9.23 -4.69 8.86
C LEU A 150 9.47 -5.10 10.32
N CYS A 151 9.13 -4.23 11.27
CA CYS A 151 9.53 -4.41 12.67
C CYS A 151 8.47 -3.98 13.70
N GLY A 152 7.31 -3.49 13.26
CA GLY A 152 6.21 -3.03 14.12
C GLY A 152 6.34 -1.59 14.64
N CYS A 153 7.40 -0.86 14.26
CA CYS A 153 7.65 0.51 14.72
C CYS A 153 6.86 1.56 13.93
N ASP A 154 6.68 2.75 14.51
CA ASP A 154 6.00 3.88 13.84
C ASP A 154 6.87 4.57 12.77
N ASP A 155 8.15 4.20 12.69
CA ASP A 155 9.13 4.70 11.73
C ASP A 155 10.09 3.56 11.38
N VAL A 156 10.40 3.40 10.09
CA VAL A 156 11.37 2.41 9.60
C VAL A 156 12.79 2.66 10.13
N HIS A 157 13.15 3.92 10.38
CA HIS A 157 14.45 4.29 10.94
C HIS A 157 14.63 3.82 12.38
N ALA A 158 13.53 3.55 13.10
CA ALA A 158 13.57 2.98 14.44
C ALA A 158 13.80 1.45 14.44
N CYS A 159 13.71 0.78 13.29
CA CYS A 159 13.92 -0.67 13.19
C CYS A 159 15.39 -1.04 13.44
N ALA A 160 15.64 -1.84 14.48
CA ALA A 160 16.97 -2.41 14.70
C ALA A 160 17.38 -3.36 13.54
N PRO A 161 18.66 -3.35 13.10
CA PRO A 161 19.13 -4.25 12.06
C PRO A 161 18.85 -5.72 12.39
N GLY A 162 18.17 -6.44 11.48
CA GLY A 162 17.84 -7.85 11.66
C GLY A 162 16.67 -8.16 12.61
N SER A 163 15.95 -7.14 13.09
CA SER A 163 14.76 -7.32 13.94
C SER A 163 13.52 -7.68 13.10
N THR A 164 12.72 -8.63 13.59
CA THR A 164 11.43 -9.03 13.00
C THR A 164 10.21 -8.62 13.84
N SER A 165 10.40 -8.04 15.04
CA SER A 165 9.35 -7.35 15.81
C SER A 165 9.87 -6.72 17.12
N GLY A 166 9.34 -5.55 17.49
CA GLY A 166 9.30 -5.06 18.87
C GLY A 166 10.54 -4.33 19.40
N ALA A 167 11.68 -4.42 18.73
CA ALA A 167 12.88 -3.64 19.05
C ALA A 167 12.84 -2.27 18.33
N CYS A 168 11.97 -1.38 18.79
CA CYS A 168 11.96 0.01 18.33
C CYS A 168 12.98 0.82 19.13
N THR A 169 13.93 1.43 18.44
CA THR A 169 14.84 2.41 19.03
C THR A 169 14.22 3.81 18.95
N SER A 170 14.52 4.68 19.92
CA SER A 170 14.15 6.08 19.76
C SER A 170 14.91 6.69 18.57
N PRO A 171 14.27 7.55 17.76
CA PRO A 171 14.93 8.24 16.66
C PRO A 171 16.17 9.04 17.10
#